data_AF-A0A948HH62-F1
#
_entry.id   AF-A0A948HH62-F1
#
_cell.length_a   1.000
_cell.length_b   1.000
_cell.length_c   1.000
_cell.angle_alpha   90.00
_cell.angle_beta   90.00
_cell.angle_gamma   90.00
#
_symmetry.space_group_name_H-M   'P 1'
#
loop_
_entity.id
_entity.type
_entity.pdbx_description
1 polymer ?
#
loop_
_entity_poly.entity_id
_entity_poly.type
_entity_poly.pdbx_seq_one_letter_code
_entity_poly.pdbx_strand_id
1 'polypeptide(L)'
;MCFSYWFYLIFTSQMLIRYDASVYEELGRMIYSQGWIEYFKTGPNREPLYPLTIAVSMKIADIFATSYQLIQKTIQVMILFITQILLFKLLSRLEIKNVIKLAVVLYFGLSPAIVNSAFSLFSEIITYPFVLAIILMSLLSWQAVHRSSFRRIVALSLLTSLLFVLS
;
A
#
# COMPACT_ATOMS: atom_id res chain seq x y z
N MET A 1 -12.51 10.84 -15.66
CA MET A 1 -12.20 9.46 -16.08
C MET A 1 -11.57 8.60 -14.99
N CYS A 2 -10.58 9.06 -14.22
CA CYS A 2 -9.95 8.23 -13.18
C CYS A 2 -10.91 7.85 -12.03
N PHE A 3 -11.70 8.80 -11.50
CA PHE A 3 -12.63 8.54 -10.38
C PHE A 3 -13.75 7.55 -10.71
N SER A 4 -14.37 7.64 -11.90
CA SER A 4 -15.42 6.70 -12.31
C SER A 4 -14.92 5.25 -12.39
N TYR A 5 -13.66 5.06 -12.79
CA TYR A 5 -13.01 3.74 -12.80
C TYR A 5 -12.78 3.21 -11.38
N TRP A 6 -12.34 4.05 -10.44
CA TRP A 6 -12.18 3.66 -9.04
C TRP A 6 -13.50 3.28 -8.38
N PHE A 7 -14.56 4.06 -8.61
CA PHE A 7 -15.91 3.69 -8.19
C PHE A 7 -16.33 2.35 -8.80
N TYR A 8 -16.14 2.17 -10.11
CA TYR A 8 -16.43 0.91 -10.78
C TYR A 8 -15.71 -0.28 -10.13
N LEU A 9 -14.41 -0.16 -9.82
CA LEU A 9 -13.65 -1.21 -9.14
C LEU A 9 -14.23 -1.53 -7.76
N ILE A 10 -14.55 -0.53 -6.94
CA ILE A 10 -15.12 -0.74 -5.61
C ILE A 10 -16.44 -1.52 -5.68
N PHE A 11 -17.33 -1.22 -6.63
CA PHE A 11 -18.65 -1.85 -6.67
C PHE A 11 -18.70 -3.15 -7.47
N THR A 12 -17.80 -3.34 -8.44
CA THR A 12 -17.87 -4.47 -9.38
C THR A 12 -16.84 -5.56 -9.07
N SER A 13 -15.76 -5.24 -8.35
CA SER A 13 -14.76 -6.26 -8.01
C SER A 13 -15.19 -7.13 -6.82
N GLN A 14 -14.93 -8.42 -6.95
CA GLN A 14 -15.05 -9.41 -5.89
C GLN A 14 -13.66 -9.79 -5.41
N MET A 15 -13.47 -9.78 -4.10
CA MET A 15 -12.23 -10.23 -3.47
C MET A 15 -12.25 -11.76 -3.41
N LEU A 16 -11.29 -12.41 -4.07
CA LEU A 16 -11.16 -13.86 -4.06
C LEU A 16 -10.10 -14.28 -3.04
N ILE A 17 -10.53 -14.63 -1.84
CA ILE A 17 -9.64 -15.16 -0.80
C ILE A 17 -9.32 -16.62 -1.15
N ARG A 18 -8.14 -16.88 -1.71
CA ARG A 18 -7.65 -18.24 -2.02
C ARG A 18 -6.16 -18.38 -1.69
N TYR A 19 -5.75 -19.59 -1.32
CA TYR A 19 -4.37 -19.97 -1.04
C TYR A 19 -3.70 -19.06 0.01
N ASP A 20 -2.66 -18.31 -0.34
CA ASP A 20 -1.87 -17.48 0.59
C ASP A 20 -2.73 -16.45 1.34
N ALA A 21 -3.82 -16.01 0.74
CA ALA A 21 -4.79 -15.09 1.35
C ALA A 21 -5.39 -15.61 2.66
N SER A 22 -5.63 -16.93 2.77
CA SER A 22 -6.28 -17.52 3.93
C SER A 22 -5.36 -17.52 5.15
N VAL A 23 -4.06 -17.76 4.96
CA VAL A 23 -3.05 -17.71 6.03
C VAL A 23 -2.99 -16.31 6.62
N TYR A 24 -2.96 -15.28 5.77
CA TYR A 24 -2.99 -13.90 6.25
C TYR A 24 -4.31 -13.52 6.92
N GLU A 25 -5.44 -14.06 6.48
CA GLU A 25 -6.72 -13.88 7.17
C GLU A 25 -6.70 -14.49 8.57
N GLU A 26 -6.17 -15.70 8.72
CA GLU A 26 -6.01 -16.36 10.02
C GLU A 26 -5.13 -15.53 10.95
N LEU A 27 -3.99 -15.03 10.45
CA LEU A 27 -3.11 -14.12 11.18
C LEU A 27 -3.80 -12.79 11.54
N GLY A 28 -4.58 -12.21 10.62
CA GLY A 28 -5.35 -10.99 10.88
C GLY A 28 -6.42 -11.20 11.94
N ARG A 29 -7.12 -12.35 11.90
CA ARG A 29 -8.11 -12.75 12.89
C ARG A 29 -7.48 -13.02 14.25
N MET A 30 -6.27 -13.58 14.28
CA MET A 30 -5.47 -13.74 15.49
C MET A 30 -5.11 -12.40 16.12
N ILE A 31 -4.57 -11.45 15.33
CA ILE A 31 -4.28 -10.10 15.81
C ILE A 31 -5.55 -9.41 16.34
N TYR A 32 -6.67 -9.59 15.64
CA TYR A 32 -7.95 -9.02 16.03
C TYR A 32 -8.45 -9.56 17.38
N SER A 33 -8.43 -10.89 17.57
CA SER A 33 -9.04 -11.58 18.71
C SER A 33 -8.11 -11.76 19.92
N GLN A 34 -6.83 -12.00 19.68
CA GLN A 34 -5.82 -12.37 20.70
C GLN A 34 -4.72 -11.31 20.85
N GLY A 35 -4.66 -10.35 19.94
CA GLY A 35 -3.71 -9.24 19.97
C GLY A 35 -2.33 -9.58 19.40
N TRP A 36 -1.47 -8.55 19.39
CA TRP A 36 -0.12 -8.63 18.82
C TRP A 36 0.81 -9.58 19.57
N ILE A 37 0.62 -9.74 20.88
CA ILE A 37 1.45 -10.62 21.70
C ILE A 37 1.36 -12.05 21.18
N GLU A 38 0.16 -12.51 20.84
CA GLU A 38 -0.03 -13.88 20.35
C GLU A 38 0.51 -14.04 18.93
N TYR A 39 0.31 -13.02 18.07
CA TYR A 39 0.91 -13.00 16.74
C TYR A 39 2.44 -13.23 16.77
N PHE A 40 3.17 -12.57 17.68
CA PHE A 40 4.62 -12.73 17.78
C PHE A 40 5.06 -14.10 18.35
N LYS A 41 4.19 -14.84 19.02
CA LYS A 41 4.50 -16.20 19.51
C LYS A 41 4.40 -17.26 18.42
N THR A 42 3.66 -17.00 17.34
CA THR A 42 3.45 -17.97 16.25
C THR A 42 4.63 -18.14 15.30
N GLY A 43 5.72 -17.39 15.53
CA GLY A 43 6.98 -17.53 14.80
C GLY A 43 7.28 -16.32 13.90
N PRO A 44 8.37 -16.41 13.09
CA PRO A 44 8.74 -15.35 12.17
C PRO A 44 7.76 -15.31 11.00
N ASN A 45 6.74 -14.47 11.12
CA ASN A 45 5.81 -14.18 10.02
C ASN A 45 6.45 -13.18 9.06
N ARG A 46 6.42 -13.48 7.76
CA ARG A 46 7.15 -12.72 6.72
C ARG A 46 6.73 -11.25 6.64
N GLU A 47 5.44 -10.94 6.80
CA GLU A 47 4.88 -9.62 6.48
C GLU A 47 3.76 -9.23 7.46
N PRO A 48 4.05 -8.53 8.58
CA PRO A 48 3.06 -8.21 9.61
C PRO A 48 2.06 -7.11 9.23
N LEU A 49 2.41 -6.26 8.26
CA LEU A 49 1.56 -5.15 7.85
C LEU A 49 0.27 -5.63 7.20
N TYR A 50 0.31 -6.73 6.46
CA TYR A 50 -0.87 -7.22 5.76
C TYR A 50 -1.93 -7.81 6.72
N PRO A 51 -1.59 -8.76 7.62
CA PRO A 51 -2.47 -9.17 8.72
C PRO A 51 -3.01 -8.01 9.55
N LEU A 52 -2.20 -6.98 9.78
CA LEU A 52 -2.66 -5.78 10.48
C LEU A 52 -3.78 -5.06 9.72
N THR A 53 -3.68 -4.90 8.39
CA THR A 53 -4.77 -4.28 7.63
C THR A 53 -6.05 -5.09 7.72
N ILE A 54 -5.98 -6.42 7.70
CA ILE A 54 -7.14 -7.30 7.89
C ILE A 54 -7.73 -7.10 9.29
N ALA A 55 -6.89 -7.11 10.34
CA ALA A 55 -7.35 -6.90 11.71
C ALA A 55 -8.03 -5.54 11.90
N VAL A 56 -7.49 -4.48 11.30
CA VAL A 56 -8.09 -3.14 11.28
C VAL A 56 -9.42 -3.16 10.52
N SER A 57 -9.48 -3.80 9.35
CA SER A 57 -10.71 -3.96 8.57
C SER A 57 -11.80 -4.67 9.35
N MET A 58 -11.46 -5.71 10.12
CA MET A 58 -12.40 -6.41 11.00
C MET A 58 -12.94 -5.48 12.10
N LYS A 59 -12.08 -4.72 12.79
CA LYS A 59 -12.52 -3.76 13.82
C LYS A 59 -13.44 -2.68 13.25
N ILE A 60 -13.12 -2.16 12.07
CA ILE A 60 -13.98 -1.16 11.41
C ILE A 60 -15.31 -1.82 10.99
N ALA A 61 -15.28 -3.07 10.52
CA ALA A 61 -16.49 -3.81 10.15
C ALA A 61 -17.46 -3.94 11.31
N ASP A 62 -16.96 -4.26 12.50
CA ASP A 62 -17.79 -4.38 13.70
C ASP A 62 -18.42 -3.04 14.08
N ILE A 63 -17.66 -1.93 13.97
CA ILE A 63 -18.17 -0.58 14.27
C ILE A 63 -19.30 -0.19 13.33
N PHE A 64 -19.17 -0.51 12.04
CA PHE A 64 -20.15 -0.14 11.01
C PHE A 64 -21.19 -1.25 10.71
N ALA A 65 -21.17 -2.35 11.46
CA ALA A 65 -21.99 -3.54 11.24
C ALA A 65 -22.02 -3.99 9.76
N THR A 66 -20.86 -4.01 9.12
CA THR A 66 -20.70 -4.33 7.69
C THR A 66 -19.68 -5.45 7.47
N SER A 67 -19.56 -5.93 6.23
CA SER A 67 -18.58 -6.97 5.88
C SER A 67 -17.16 -6.40 5.90
N TYR A 68 -16.23 -7.06 6.61
CA TYR A 68 -14.82 -6.67 6.62
C TYR A 68 -14.18 -6.73 5.23
N GLN A 69 -14.69 -7.59 4.34
CA GLN A 69 -14.21 -7.70 2.96
C GLN A 69 -14.49 -6.41 2.17
N LEU A 70 -15.62 -5.75 2.44
CA LEU A 70 -15.94 -4.46 1.82
C LEU A 70 -14.95 -3.38 2.27
N ILE A 71 -14.62 -3.36 3.56
CA ILE A 71 -13.65 -2.42 4.13
C ILE A 71 -12.25 -2.70 3.61
N GLN A 72 -11.82 -3.96 3.62
CA GLN A 72 -10.51 -4.37 3.11
C GLN A 72 -10.36 -4.00 1.63
N LYS A 73 -11.38 -4.28 0.81
CA LYS A 73 -11.42 -3.85 -0.60
C LYS A 73 -11.26 -2.33 -0.74
N THR A 74 -11.96 -1.57 0.10
CA THR A 74 -11.86 -0.11 0.11
C THR A 74 -10.45 0.35 0.48
N ILE A 75 -9.82 -0.25 1.50
CA ILE A 75 -8.44 0.03 1.90
C ILE A 75 -7.47 -0.29 0.75
N GLN A 76 -7.61 -1.42 0.07
CA GLN A 76 -6.75 -1.79 -1.07
C GLN A 76 -6.88 -0.81 -2.24
N VAL A 77 -8.10 -0.38 -2.56
CA VAL A 77 -8.33 0.67 -3.58
C VAL A 77 -7.68 1.98 -3.16
N MET A 78 -7.77 2.36 -1.88
CA MET A 78 -7.09 3.55 -1.35
C MET A 78 -5.57 3.42 -1.45
N ILE A 79 -5.01 2.24 -1.20
CA ILE A 79 -3.57 1.96 -1.36
C ILE A 79 -3.14 2.13 -2.82
N LEU A 80 -3.90 1.59 -3.78
CA LEU A 80 -3.64 1.80 -5.21
C LEU A 80 -3.66 3.28 -5.58
N PHE A 81 -4.64 4.02 -5.07
CA PHE A 81 -4.76 5.44 -5.32
C PHE A 81 -3.58 6.24 -4.74
N ILE A 82 -3.14 5.92 -3.51
CA ILE A 82 -1.94 6.49 -2.90
C ILE A 82 -0.70 6.17 -3.75
N THR A 83 -0.60 4.95 -4.26
CA THR A 83 0.48 4.51 -5.14
C THR A 83 0.52 5.35 -6.42
N GLN A 84 -0.62 5.62 -7.05
CA GLN A 84 -0.70 6.53 -8.20
C GLN A 84 -0.26 7.96 -7.87
N ILE A 85 -0.63 8.49 -6.70
CA ILE A 85 -0.20 9.82 -6.25
C ILE A 85 1.31 9.86 -6.07
N LEU A 86 1.90 8.84 -5.43
CA LEU A 86 3.34 8.74 -5.25
C LEU A 86 4.07 8.65 -6.58
N LEU A 87 3.56 7.83 -7.51
CA LEU A 87 4.08 7.72 -8.87
C LEU A 87 4.04 9.07 -9.60
N PHE A 88 2.91 9.78 -9.54
CA PHE A 88 2.79 11.12 -10.12
C PHE A 88 3.80 12.11 -9.52
N LYS A 89 3.98 12.09 -8.19
CA LYS A 89 4.97 12.93 -7.51
C LYS A 89 6.39 12.59 -7.95
N LEU A 90 6.74 11.30 -8.04
CA LEU A 90 8.04 10.84 -8.50
C LEU A 90 8.33 11.31 -9.93
N LEU A 91 7.41 11.04 -10.86
CA LEU A 91 7.55 11.47 -12.26
C LEU A 91 7.62 12.99 -12.41
N SER A 92 6.94 13.74 -11.54
CA SER A 92 7.03 15.20 -11.50
C SER A 92 8.39 15.69 -11.03
N ARG A 93 9.01 14.98 -10.09
CA ARG A 93 10.36 15.30 -9.59
C ARG A 93 11.46 14.94 -10.60
N LEU A 94 11.20 14.00 -11.49
CA LEU A 94 12.08 13.64 -12.61
C LEU A 94 11.87 14.53 -13.84
N GLU A 95 11.05 15.58 -13.73
CA GLU A 95 10.80 16.56 -14.82
C GLU A 95 10.26 15.92 -16.12
N ILE A 96 9.57 14.78 -16.01
CA ILE A 96 8.96 14.11 -17.15
C ILE A 96 7.78 14.93 -17.68
N LYS A 97 7.69 15.03 -19.01
CA LYS A 97 6.61 15.73 -19.72
C LYS A 97 5.23 15.29 -19.22
N ASN A 98 4.33 16.25 -19.02
CA ASN A 98 3.00 16.01 -18.42
C ASN A 98 2.17 14.96 -19.17
N VAL A 99 2.27 14.90 -20.50
CA VAL A 99 1.56 13.90 -21.33
C VAL A 99 2.02 12.48 -20.99
N ILE A 100 3.34 12.26 -20.92
CA ILE A 100 3.93 10.97 -20.58
C ILE A 100 3.57 10.58 -19.14
N LYS A 101 3.66 11.55 -18.22
CA LYS A 101 3.28 11.36 -16.82
C LYS A 101 1.84 10.88 -16.67
N LEU A 102 0.90 11.52 -17.37
CA LEU A 102 -0.50 11.13 -17.35
C LEU A 102 -0.69 9.73 -17.93
N ALA A 103 -0.05 9.43 -19.07
CA ALA A 103 -0.11 8.11 -19.69
C ALA A 103 0.38 7.00 -18.76
N VAL A 104 1.52 7.21 -18.09
CA VAL A 104 2.09 6.23 -17.14
C VAL A 104 1.19 6.03 -15.92
N VAL A 105 0.67 7.10 -15.34
CA VAL A 105 -0.21 7.01 -14.16
C VAL A 105 -1.53 6.32 -14.50
N LEU A 106 -2.11 6.63 -15.65
CA LEU A 106 -3.33 5.97 -16.14
C LEU A 106 -3.07 4.50 -16.46
N TYR A 107 -1.99 4.19 -17.18
CA TYR A 107 -1.61 2.82 -17.48
C TYR A 107 -1.42 1.99 -16.21
N PHE A 108 -0.75 2.54 -15.19
CA PHE A 108 -0.56 1.85 -13.92
C PHE A 108 -1.90 1.54 -13.23
N GLY A 109 -2.82 2.50 -13.15
CA GLY A 109 -4.12 2.28 -12.48
C GLY A 109 -5.10 1.43 -13.26
N LEU A 110 -5.02 1.44 -14.59
CA LEU A 110 -5.88 0.65 -15.48
C LEU A 110 -5.29 -0.73 -15.80
N SER A 111 -4.04 -1.00 -15.41
CA SER A 111 -3.36 -2.26 -15.71
C SER A 111 -4.08 -3.42 -15.03
N PRO A 112 -4.58 -4.41 -15.79
CA PRO A 112 -5.22 -5.59 -15.21
C PRO A 112 -4.30 -6.35 -14.26
N ALA A 113 -2.99 -6.35 -14.53
CA ALA A 113 -2.02 -7.02 -13.65
C ALA A 113 -1.95 -6.36 -12.27
N ILE A 114 -1.93 -5.03 -12.20
CA ILE A 114 -1.86 -4.27 -10.94
C ILE A 114 -3.20 -4.32 -10.19
N VAL A 115 -4.31 -4.27 -10.92
CA VAL A 115 -5.64 -4.35 -10.34
C VAL A 115 -5.90 -5.76 -9.81
N ASN A 116 -5.51 -6.79 -10.57
CA ASN A 116 -5.59 -8.18 -10.12
C ASN A 116 -4.64 -8.45 -8.96
N SER A 117 -3.43 -7.87 -8.94
CA SER A 117 -2.56 -8.03 -7.78
C SER A 117 -3.19 -7.42 -6.54
N ALA A 118 -3.85 -6.25 -6.65
CA ALA A 118 -4.59 -5.67 -5.53
C ALA A 118 -5.71 -6.57 -4.99
N PHE A 119 -6.42 -7.31 -5.85
CA PHE A 119 -7.58 -8.13 -5.44
C PHE A 119 -7.32 -9.63 -5.29
N SER A 120 -6.16 -10.14 -5.75
CA SER A 120 -5.80 -11.57 -5.78
C SER A 120 -4.45 -11.89 -5.13
N LEU A 121 -3.54 -10.92 -4.97
CA LEU A 121 -2.20 -11.09 -4.38
C LEU A 121 -2.09 -10.22 -3.12
N PHE A 122 -2.19 -10.88 -1.98
CA PHE A 122 -2.75 -10.21 -0.83
C PHE A 122 -1.74 -9.33 -0.07
N SER A 123 -0.43 -9.57 -0.11
CA SER A 123 0.55 -8.67 0.54
C SER A 123 1.24 -7.67 -0.39
N GLU A 124 1.40 -7.99 -1.66
CA GLU A 124 2.16 -7.18 -2.62
C GLU A 124 1.57 -5.77 -2.77
N ILE A 125 0.26 -5.63 -2.64
CA ILE A 125 -0.38 -4.33 -2.81
C ILE A 125 0.08 -3.32 -1.77
N ILE A 126 0.39 -3.78 -0.56
CA ILE A 126 0.93 -2.93 0.50
C ILE A 126 2.35 -2.51 0.14
N THR A 127 3.15 -3.31 -0.56
CA THR A 127 4.57 -2.98 -0.81
C THR A 127 4.73 -1.87 -1.85
N TYR A 128 3.84 -1.76 -2.85
CA TYR A 128 3.94 -0.75 -3.91
C TYR A 128 4.10 0.71 -3.42
N PRO A 129 3.26 1.24 -2.49
CA PRO A 129 3.47 2.59 -1.98
C PRO A 129 4.78 2.73 -1.20
N PHE A 130 5.26 1.69 -0.50
CA PHE A 130 6.55 1.75 0.21
C PHE A 130 7.71 1.81 -0.76
N VAL A 131 7.73 0.98 -1.80
CA VAL A 131 8.78 1.01 -2.82
C VAL A 131 8.86 2.37 -3.49
N LEU A 132 7.71 2.95 -3.90
CA LEU A 132 7.68 4.28 -4.48
C LEU A 132 8.09 5.37 -3.49
N ALA A 133 7.69 5.25 -2.22
CA ALA A 133 8.08 6.18 -1.18
C ALA A 133 9.60 6.13 -0.93
N ILE A 134 10.20 4.94 -0.89
CA ILE A 134 11.65 4.74 -0.73
C ILE A 134 12.37 5.43 -1.89
N ILE A 135 11.99 5.14 -3.14
CA ILE A 135 12.61 5.77 -4.32
C ILE A 135 12.49 7.30 -4.27
N LEU A 136 11.30 7.81 -3.91
CA LEU A 136 11.06 9.25 -3.79
C LEU A 136 11.91 9.88 -2.67
N MET A 137 12.03 9.22 -1.52
CA MET A 137 12.84 9.70 -0.41
C MET A 137 14.33 9.66 -0.74
N SER A 138 14.82 8.61 -1.41
CA SER A 138 16.20 8.53 -1.90
C SER A 138 16.52 9.69 -2.85
N LEU A 139 15.61 10.01 -3.78
CA LEU A 139 15.75 11.15 -4.68
C LEU A 139 15.80 12.49 -3.91
N LEU A 140 14.92 12.66 -2.90
CA LEU A 140 14.91 13.87 -2.07
C LEU A 140 16.17 14.00 -1.21
N SER A 141 16.68 12.89 -0.69
CA SER A 141 17.94 12.84 0.07
C SER A 141 19.10 13.29 -0.82
N TRP A 142 19.18 12.76 -2.04
CA TRP A 142 20.20 13.16 -3.03
C TRP A 142 20.14 14.65 -3.36
N GLN A 143 18.93 15.20 -3.57
CA GLN A 143 18.74 16.63 -3.80
C GLN A 143 19.09 17.48 -2.57
N ALA A 144 18.86 16.97 -1.36
CA ALA A 144 19.20 17.67 -0.12
C ALA A 144 20.72 17.74 0.12
N VAL A 145 21.46 16.70 -0.29
CA VAL A 145 22.94 16.71 -0.29
C VAL A 145 23.46 17.83 -1.17
N HIS A 146 22.93 18.01 -2.37
CA HIS A 146 23.32 19.09 -3.28
C HIS A 146 23.00 20.50 -2.75
N ARG A 147 22.03 20.62 -1.83
CA ARG A 147 21.60 21.90 -1.24
C ARG A 147 22.21 22.15 0.16
N SER A 148 23.18 21.35 0.58
CA SER A 148 23.93 21.48 1.85
C SER A 148 23.07 21.59 3.12
N SER A 149 21.88 20.97 3.14
CA SER A 149 20.98 21.03 4.31
C SER A 149 21.14 19.78 5.19
N PHE A 150 22.08 19.82 6.14
CA PHE A 150 22.40 18.68 7.01
C PHE A 150 21.19 18.11 7.76
N ARG A 151 20.36 18.98 8.38
CA ARG A 151 19.15 18.54 9.11
C ARG A 151 18.18 17.78 8.21
N ARG A 152 18.02 18.22 6.97
CA ARG A 152 17.11 17.60 5.99
C ARG A 152 17.65 16.25 5.52
N ILE A 153 18.97 16.12 5.35
CA ILE A 153 19.62 14.86 4.98
C ILE A 153 19.39 13.80 6.06
N VAL A 154 19.62 14.15 7.33
CA VAL A 154 19.41 13.23 8.46
C VAL A 154 17.95 12.80 8.56
N ALA A 155 17.01 13.75 8.50
CA ALA A 155 15.58 13.44 8.57
C ALA A 155 15.12 12.53 7.43
N LEU A 156 15.53 12.81 6.19
CA LEU A 156 15.16 12.00 5.03
C LEU A 156 15.81 10.61 5.06
N SER A 157 17.04 10.50 5.54
CA SER A 157 17.73 9.21 5.67
C SER A 157 17.07 8.33 6.72
N LEU A 158 16.74 8.88 7.90
CA LEU A 158 16.00 8.16 8.93
C LEU A 158 14.63 7.68 8.43
N LEU A 159 13.91 8.54 7.69
CA LEU A 159 12.62 8.19 7.12
C LEU A 159 12.73 7.12 6.02
N THR A 160 13.78 7.15 5.21
CA THR A 160 14.05 6.12 4.19
C THR A 160 14.32 4.77 4.86
N SER A 161 15.17 4.75 5.89
CA SER A 161 15.45 3.53 6.66
C SER A 161 14.21 2.98 7.34
N LEU A 162 13.38 3.83 7.92
CA LEU A 162 12.11 3.41 8.52
C LEU A 162 11.18 2.77 7.49
N LEU A 163 11.05 3.37 6.30
CA LEU A 163 10.24 2.80 5.23
C LEU A 163 10.77 1.45 4.75
N PHE A 164 12.09 1.27 4.70
CA PHE A 164 12.72 0.01 4.32
C PHE A 164 12.55 -1.10 5.37
N VAL A 165 12.52 -0.75 6.66
CA VAL A 165 12.25 -1.72 7.74
C VAL A 165 10.77 -2.11 7.79
N LEU A 166 9.88 -1.21 7.36
CA LEU A 166 8.45 -1.46 7.32
C LEU A 166 7.99 -2.22 6.07
N SER A 167 8.72 -2.13 4.95
CA SER A 167 8.42 -2.84 3.70
C SER A 167 8.77 -4.32 3.77
#